data_AF-A0A2U3Q1V6-F1
#
_entry.id   AF-A0A2U3Q1V6-F1
#
_cell.length_a   1.000
_cell.length_b   1.000
_cell.length_c   1.000
_cell.angle_alpha   90.00
_cell.angle_beta   90.00
_cell.angle_gamma   90.00
#
_symmetry.space_group_name_H-M   'P 1'
#
loop_
_entity.id
_entity.type
_entity.pdbx_description
1 polymer ?
#
loop_
_entity_poly.entity_id
_entity_poly.type
_entity_poly.pdbx_seq_one_letter_code
_entity_poly.pdbx_strand_id
1 'polypeptide(L)'
;MRVLSVALLAAASLTQANAEVKMKDPSPSCSYTIASGETYQVPAGQTLCWRVPPPSYRTYTLLRCDPPFQELNRVQLGDGRCNKYEERQ
;
A
#
# COMPACT_ATOMS: atom_id res chain seq x y z
N MET A 1 34.95 -16.86 -47.51
CA MET A 1 35.16 -16.94 -46.03
C MET A 1 35.00 -15.52 -45.51
N ARG A 2 33.86 -15.17 -44.91
CA ARG A 2 33.49 -15.28 -43.49
C ARG A 2 33.58 -13.90 -42.80
N VAL A 3 32.41 -13.43 -42.35
CA VAL A 3 32.10 -12.56 -41.18
C VAL A 3 32.71 -11.15 -41.18
N LEU A 4 31.95 -10.08 -40.94
CA LEU A 4 31.43 -9.73 -39.62
C LEU A 4 30.19 -8.82 -39.70
N SER A 5 29.11 -9.31 -39.13
CA SER A 5 27.92 -8.56 -38.72
C SER A 5 28.28 -7.65 -37.54
N VAL A 6 27.85 -6.38 -37.58
CA VAL A 6 27.84 -5.52 -36.39
C VAL A 6 26.40 -5.07 -36.18
N ALA A 7 25.75 -5.70 -35.20
CA ALA A 7 24.44 -5.31 -34.71
C ALA A 7 24.59 -4.01 -33.91
N LEU A 8 23.91 -2.95 -34.34
CA LEU A 8 23.80 -1.70 -33.59
C LEU A 8 22.64 -1.84 -32.58
N LEU A 9 22.97 -2.11 -31.31
CA LEU A 9 22.00 -2.02 -30.21
C LEU A 9 21.88 -0.55 -29.79
N ALA A 10 20.79 0.11 -30.18
CA ALA A 10 20.42 1.41 -29.63
C ALA A 10 19.82 1.20 -28.23
N ALA A 11 20.65 1.36 -27.20
CA ALA A 11 20.21 1.40 -25.81
C ALA A 11 19.46 2.73 -25.57
N ALA A 12 18.13 2.68 -25.60
CA ALA A 12 17.30 3.78 -25.11
C ALA A 12 17.37 3.79 -23.58
N SER A 13 18.25 4.61 -23.02
CA SER A 13 18.28 4.93 -21.60
C SER A 13 17.05 5.78 -21.26
N LEU A 14 15.98 5.12 -20.82
CA LEU A 14 14.85 5.76 -20.15
C LEU A 14 15.35 6.32 -18.82
N THR A 15 15.57 7.64 -18.77
CA THR A 15 15.72 8.40 -17.53
C THR A 15 14.56 8.07 -16.61
N GLN A 16 14.84 7.29 -15.57
CA GLN A 16 13.93 7.10 -14.44
C GLN A 16 13.96 8.40 -13.65
N ALA A 17 12.88 9.19 -13.77
CA ALA A 17 12.61 10.28 -12.85
C ALA A 17 12.31 9.66 -11.48
N ASN A 18 13.35 9.43 -10.67
CA ASN A 18 13.14 9.25 -9.25
C ASN A 18 12.76 10.64 -8.73
N ALA A 19 11.53 10.77 -8.26
CA ALA A 19 11.15 11.90 -7.44
C ALA A 19 11.74 11.64 -6.06
N GLU A 20 12.86 12.28 -5.77
CA GLU A 20 13.50 12.34 -4.46
C GLU A 20 12.55 13.02 -3.45
N VAL A 21 11.61 12.25 -2.90
CA VAL A 21 10.76 12.71 -1.79
C VAL A 21 11.62 12.68 -0.52
N LYS A 22 12.18 13.86 -0.23
CA LYS A 22 12.68 14.35 1.06
C LYS A 22 12.28 13.43 2.24
N MET A 23 13.21 12.58 2.66
CA MET A 23 13.10 11.73 3.84
C MET A 23 12.96 12.60 5.09
N LYS A 24 11.72 12.90 5.48
CA LYS A 24 11.36 13.15 6.87
C LYS A 24 11.49 11.80 7.56
N ASP A 25 12.33 11.75 8.59
CA ASP A 25 12.55 10.59 9.48
C ASP A 25 11.32 9.68 9.51
N PRO A 26 11.38 8.45 8.94
CA PRO A 26 10.20 7.62 8.82
C PRO A 26 9.89 7.07 10.20
N SER A 27 9.18 7.86 11.00
CA SER A 27 8.37 7.29 12.07
C SER A 27 7.64 6.09 11.46
N PRO A 28 7.78 4.89 12.04
CA PRO A 28 7.27 3.68 11.41
C PRO A 28 5.79 3.89 11.13
N SER A 29 5.43 3.81 9.86
CA SER A 29 4.09 4.13 9.38
C SER A 29 3.74 3.23 8.21
N CYS A 30 2.45 2.98 8.08
CA CYS A 30 1.89 2.19 7.01
C CYS A 30 1.10 3.11 6.09
N SER A 31 1.24 2.93 4.78
CA SER A 31 0.48 3.67 3.79
C SER A 31 -0.57 2.79 3.13
N TYR A 32 -1.72 3.37 2.83
CA TYR A 32 -2.72 2.74 1.97
C TYR A 32 -3.36 3.78 1.06
N THR A 33 -3.79 3.32 -0.11
CA THR A 33 -4.48 4.15 -1.09
C THR A 33 -5.92 3.67 -1.21
N ILE A 34 -6.88 4.58 -1.07
CA ILE A 34 -8.31 4.26 -1.22
C ILE A 34 -8.74 4.39 -2.68
N ALA A 35 -9.98 3.98 -3.00
CA ALA A 35 -10.50 3.99 -4.37
C ALA A 35 -10.49 5.37 -5.05
N SER A 36 -10.53 6.47 -4.28
CA SER A 36 -10.41 7.84 -4.80
C SER A 36 -8.98 8.20 -5.26
N GLY A 37 -7.99 7.34 -5.03
CA GLY A 37 -6.58 7.60 -5.32
C GLY A 37 -5.83 8.36 -4.22
N GLU A 38 -6.52 8.74 -3.13
CA GLU A 38 -5.89 9.38 -1.98
C GLU A 38 -5.06 8.37 -1.18
N THR A 39 -3.82 8.74 -0.85
CA THR A 39 -2.92 7.94 -0.01
C THR A 39 -2.92 8.47 1.42
N TYR A 40 -3.23 7.60 2.36
CA TYR A 40 -3.26 7.90 3.79
C TYR A 40 -2.05 7.26 4.48
N GLN A 41 -1.47 7.99 5.44
CA GLN A 41 -0.43 7.48 6.32
C GLN A 41 -1.00 7.15 7.70
N VAL A 42 -0.61 6.00 8.22
CA VAL A 42 -1.08 5.46 9.49
C VAL A 42 0.12 5.28 10.39
N PRO A 43 0.18 5.97 11.54
CA PRO A 43 1.28 5.79 12.49
C PRO A 43 1.34 4.35 13.00
N ALA A 44 2.54 3.84 13.29
CA ALA A 44 2.70 2.54 13.93
C ALA A 44 1.91 2.46 15.25
N GLY A 45 1.40 1.26 15.53
CA GLY A 45 0.55 0.99 16.68
C GLY A 45 -0.93 1.30 16.48
N GLN A 46 -1.31 2.07 15.46
CA GLN A 46 -2.71 2.34 15.14
C GLN A 46 -3.38 1.13 14.48
N THR A 47 -4.69 1.05 14.66
CA THR A 47 -5.53 0.00 14.06
C THR A 47 -6.50 0.57 13.04
N LEU A 48 -6.74 -0.20 11.99
CA LEU A 48 -7.69 0.12 10.92
C LEU A 48 -8.56 -1.08 10.64
N CYS A 49 -9.74 -0.86 10.07
CA CYS A 49 -10.66 -1.93 9.75
C CYS A 49 -11.06 -1.83 8.28
N TRP A 50 -10.63 -2.79 7.47
CA TRP A 50 -11.01 -2.87 6.06
C TRP A 50 -12.25 -3.70 5.86
N ARG A 51 -13.20 -3.19 5.09
CA ARG A 51 -14.43 -3.91 4.76
C ARG A 51 -14.07 -5.20 4.03
N VAL A 52 -14.63 -6.31 4.51
CA VAL A 52 -14.56 -7.59 3.79
C VAL A 52 -15.44 -7.45 2.54
N PRO A 53 -15.00 -7.96 1.37
CA PRO A 53 -15.82 -7.95 0.17
C PRO A 53 -17.21 -8.57 0.37
N PRO A 54 -18.19 -8.23 -0.49
CA PRO A 54 -19.54 -8.82 -0.46
C PRO A 54 -19.51 -10.35 -0.36
N PRO A 55 -20.47 -11.00 0.34
CA PRO A 55 -21.74 -10.46 0.85
C PRO A 55 -21.68 -9.89 2.28
N SER A 56 -20.49 -9.68 2.84
CA SER A 56 -20.34 -9.27 4.24
C SER A 56 -20.43 -7.75 4.43
N TYR A 57 -21.64 -7.21 4.61
CA TYR A 57 -21.84 -5.74 4.71
C TYR A 57 -21.44 -5.09 6.05
N ARG A 58 -21.23 -5.90 7.09
CA ARG A 58 -20.92 -5.42 8.46
C ARG A 58 -19.64 -6.01 9.03
N THR A 59 -18.90 -6.77 8.24
CA THR A 59 -17.68 -7.45 8.68
C THR A 59 -16.47 -6.74 8.10
N TYR A 60 -15.48 -6.53 8.95
CA TYR A 60 -14.24 -5.86 8.62
C TYR A 60 -13.05 -6.73 9.06
N THR A 61 -11.93 -6.65 8.35
CA THR A 61 -10.64 -7.17 8.80
C THR A 61 -9.94 -6.09 9.61
N LEU A 62 -9.69 -6.37 10.88
CA LEU A 62 -8.87 -5.54 11.76
C LEU A 62 -7.41 -5.70 11.36
N LEU A 63 -6.79 -4.56 11.05
CA LEU A 63 -5.39 -4.41 10.70
C LEU A 63 -4.71 -3.61 11.80
N ARG A 64 -3.47 -3.96 12.12
CA ARG A 64 -2.59 -3.12 12.93
C ARG A 64 -1.45 -2.64 12.06
N CYS A 65 -1.14 -1.35 12.15
CA CYS A 65 0.08 -0.84 11.56
C CYS A 65 1.28 -1.23 12.44
N ASP A 66 1.99 -2.26 12.01
CA ASP A 66 3.29 -2.65 12.54
C ASP A 66 4.17 -2.96 11.34
N PRO A 67 4.64 -1.90 10.64
CA PRO A 67 4.95 -1.90 9.21
C PRO A 67 5.62 -3.19 8.74
N PRO A 68 4.97 -3.98 7.86
CA PRO A 68 3.74 -3.68 7.09
C PRO A 68 2.42 -3.85 7.88
N PHE A 69 1.27 -3.60 7.25
CA PHE A 69 -0.01 -3.92 7.90
C PHE A 69 -0.10 -5.40 8.25
N GLN A 70 -0.43 -5.70 9.51
CA GLN A 70 -0.72 -7.05 9.97
C GLN A 70 -2.22 -7.25 10.09
N GLU A 71 -2.76 -8.25 9.40
CA GLU A 71 -4.15 -8.68 9.59
C GLU A 71 -4.27 -9.45 10.91
N LEU A 72 -5.11 -8.98 11.82
CA LEU A 72 -5.29 -9.59 13.13
C LEU A 72 -6.48 -10.53 13.18
N ASN A 73 -7.69 -10.01 12.98
CA ASN A 73 -8.94 -10.74 13.14
C ASN A 73 -10.07 -10.07 12.35
N ARG A 74 -11.18 -10.79 12.16
CA ARG A 74 -12.43 -10.17 11.67
C ARG A 74 -13.21 -9.57 12.83
N VAL A 75 -13.78 -8.40 12.59
CA VAL A 75 -14.54 -7.61 13.55
C VAL A 75 -15.82 -7.09 12.90
N GLN A 76 -16.78 -6.69 13.73
CA GLN A 76 -18.00 -6.07 13.24
C GLN A 76 -17.88 -4.55 13.21
N LEU A 77 -18.72 -3.90 12.40
CA LEU A 77 -18.90 -2.46 12.45
C LEU A 77 -19.27 -2.02 13.87
N GLY A 78 -18.56 -1.03 14.41
CA GLY A 78 -18.71 -0.55 15.79
C GLY A 78 -17.79 -1.22 16.82
N ASP A 79 -16.96 -2.19 16.43
CA ASP A 79 -15.91 -2.74 17.32
C ASP A 79 -14.93 -1.64 17.75
N GLY A 80 -14.79 -1.44 19.07
CA GLY A 80 -13.97 -0.37 19.65
C GLY A 80 -12.46 -0.50 19.40
N ARG A 81 -12.00 -1.59 18.78
CA ARG A 81 -10.61 -1.74 18.35
C ARG A 81 -10.34 -1.11 16.98
N CYS A 82 -11.36 -0.67 16.26
CA CYS A 82 -11.22 0.02 14.98
C CYS A 82 -11.14 1.53 15.19
N ASN A 83 -9.98 2.15 14.94
CA ASN A 83 -9.89 3.61 14.93
C ASN A 83 -10.53 4.21 13.66
N LYS A 84 -10.53 3.45 12.55
CA LYS A 84 -11.08 3.87 11.26
C LYS A 84 -11.68 2.68 10.51
N TYR A 85 -12.78 2.91 9.81
CA TYR A 85 -13.40 1.94 8.90
C TYR A 85 -13.19 2.40 7.46
N GLU A 86 -12.66 1.52 6.64
CA GLU A 86 -12.30 1.78 5.24
C GLU A 86 -12.92 0.75 4.31
N GLU A 87 -13.27 1.15 3.09
CA GLU A 87 -13.71 0.23 2.05
C GLU A 87 -12.50 -0.27 1.25
N ARG A 88 -12.33 -1.59 1.17
CA ARG A 88 -11.25 -2.20 0.37
C ARG A 88 -11.64 -2.06 -1.12
N GLN A 89 -10.67 -1.66 -1.96
CA GLN A 89 -10.82 -1.57 -3.42
C GLN A 89 -11.25 -2.91 -4.04
#